data_AF-A0A7X8PQG5-F1
#
_entry.id   AF-A0A7X8PQG5-F1
#
_cell.length_a   1.000
_cell.length_b   1.000
_cell.length_c   1.000
_cell.angle_alpha   90.00
_cell.angle_beta   90.00
_cell.angle_gamma   90.00
#
_symmetry.space_group_name_H-M   'P 1'
#
loop_
_entity.id
_entity.type
_entity.pdbx_description
1 polymer ?
#
loop_
_entity_poly.entity_id
_entity_poly.type
_entity_poly.pdbx_seq_one_letter_code
_entity_poly.pdbx_strand_id
1 'polypeptide(L)'
;MNDQIGLNYACLLFGIGSLLLFLYNGTVWALYAAYVTRWVGAIRKKLFFHISCLSLQKIEARAAGEWITRLNSDVQVAVALLDQPLHLPHAVVSIVNVCVTSVILALVDPKLFGLIMLFVIPHMLISQLFVARSMTKLATEVQEATAKNAADMNALVICADMAMLYNAQGFLLRHFEQSSLELKKRNMRIHHRRAMENGLKPLTGMGGFLAILLIGGSLATAGIMTFGQLVAVIQYRTGLLVSMMMLANSLINIKTALAGVKRVNDTMHITMEG
;
A
#
# COMPACT_ATOMS: atom_id res chain seq x y z
N MET A 1 12.51 17.36 -45.06
CA MET A 1 12.93 15.95 -45.23
C MET A 1 13.93 15.51 -44.15
N ASN A 2 14.91 16.34 -43.76
CA ASN A 2 15.84 16.03 -42.64
C ASN A 2 15.16 15.88 -41.27
N ASP A 3 14.18 16.73 -40.94
CA ASP A 3 13.51 16.66 -39.61
C ASP A 3 12.67 15.39 -39.42
N GLN A 4 12.07 14.87 -40.49
CA GLN A 4 11.23 13.67 -40.43
C GLN A 4 12.06 12.38 -40.30
N ILE A 5 13.25 12.37 -40.91
CA ILE A 5 14.23 11.29 -40.74
C ILE A 5 14.80 11.34 -39.32
N GLY A 6 15.18 12.52 -38.83
CA GLY A 6 15.65 12.72 -37.45
C GLY A 6 14.62 12.29 -36.40
N LEU A 7 13.35 12.63 -36.61
CA LEU A 7 12.25 12.21 -35.73
C LEU A 7 12.06 10.69 -35.73
N ASN A 8 12.13 10.03 -36.90
CA ASN A 8 12.02 8.58 -36.99
C ASN A 8 13.18 7.86 -36.29
N TYR A 9 14.41 8.37 -36.42
CA TYR A 9 15.57 7.85 -35.69
C TYR A 9 15.42 8.03 -34.18
N ALA A 10 14.95 9.20 -33.71
CA ALA A 10 14.69 9.44 -32.30
C ALA A 10 13.62 8.50 -31.73
N CYS A 11 12.53 8.28 -32.48
CA CYS A 11 11.47 7.35 -32.11
C CYS A 11 11.97 5.90 -32.06
N LEU A 12 12.76 5.45 -33.03
CA LEU A 12 13.35 4.11 -33.03
C LEU A 12 14.32 3.91 -31.87
N LEU A 13 15.18 4.89 -31.61
CA LEU A 13 16.16 4.82 -30.52
C LEU A 13 15.48 4.82 -29.15
N PHE A 14 14.44 5.65 -28.97
CA PHE A 14 13.59 5.63 -27.79
C PHE A 14 12.85 4.29 -27.64
N GLY A 15 12.30 3.76 -28.74
CA GLY A 15 11.64 2.45 -28.77
C GLY A 15 12.57 1.33 -28.32
N ILE A 16 13.76 1.25 -28.90
CA ILE A 16 14.79 0.26 -28.53
C ILE A 16 15.22 0.45 -27.07
N GLY A 17 15.47 1.69 -26.64
CA GLY A 17 15.85 2.00 -25.25
C GLY A 17 14.78 1.57 -24.25
N SER A 18 13.50 1.82 -24.57
CA SER A 18 12.37 1.41 -23.73
C SER A 18 12.22 -0.12 -23.67
N LEU A 19 12.43 -0.82 -24.78
CA LEU A 19 12.39 -2.28 -24.84
C LEU A 19 13.52 -2.90 -24.01
N LEU A 20 14.74 -2.36 -24.12
CA LEU A 20 15.88 -2.80 -23.33
C LEU A 20 15.66 -2.57 -21.83
N LEU A 21 15.12 -1.39 -21.45
CA LEU A 21 14.74 -1.11 -20.07
C LEU A 21 13.67 -2.06 -19.55
N PHE A 22 12.69 -2.41 -20.39
CA PHE A 22 11.63 -3.36 -20.03
C PHE A 22 12.21 -4.76 -19.80
N LEU A 23 13.06 -5.25 -20.69
CA LEU A 23 13.73 -6.55 -20.57
C LEU A 23 14.67 -6.59 -19.36
N TYR A 24 15.47 -5.53 -19.16
CA TYR A 24 16.34 -5.39 -17.99
C TYR A 24 15.53 -5.42 -16.70
N ASN A 25 14.45 -4.65 -16.62
CA ASN A 25 13.57 -4.69 -15.46
C ASN A 25 13.05 -6.13 -15.29
N GLY A 26 12.35 -6.68 -16.28
CA GLY A 26 11.71 -7.99 -16.16
C GLY A 26 12.67 -9.10 -15.69
N THR A 27 13.89 -9.12 -16.21
CA THR A 27 14.92 -10.09 -15.80
C THR A 27 15.42 -9.87 -14.37
N VAL A 28 15.74 -8.63 -13.99
CA VAL A 28 16.17 -8.28 -12.62
C VAL A 28 15.06 -8.62 -11.62
N TRP A 29 13.81 -8.26 -11.91
CA TRP A 29 12.66 -8.53 -11.05
C TRP A 29 12.41 -10.04 -10.89
N ALA A 30 12.52 -10.82 -11.95
CA ALA A 30 12.33 -12.27 -11.89
C ALA A 30 13.42 -12.97 -11.04
N LEU A 31 14.69 -12.60 -11.24
CA LEU A 31 15.80 -13.15 -10.46
C LEU A 31 15.70 -12.75 -8.98
N TYR A 32 15.32 -11.51 -8.71
CA TYR A 32 15.15 -11.01 -7.36
C TYR A 32 13.99 -11.72 -6.63
N ALA A 33 12.84 -11.90 -7.28
CA ALA A 33 11.72 -12.63 -6.70
C ALA A 33 12.11 -14.08 -6.31
N ALA A 34 12.88 -14.75 -7.18
CA ALA A 34 13.39 -16.09 -6.89
C ALA A 34 14.38 -16.09 -5.71
N TYR A 35 15.25 -15.07 -5.61
CA TYR A 35 16.13 -14.89 -4.47
C TYR A 35 15.32 -14.73 -3.18
N VAL A 36 14.36 -13.81 -3.14
CA VAL A 36 13.59 -13.53 -1.92
C VAL A 36 12.81 -14.76 -1.46
N THR A 37 12.16 -15.48 -2.38
CA THR A 37 11.44 -16.72 -2.07
C THR A 37 12.35 -17.75 -1.38
N ARG A 38 13.60 -17.89 -1.85
CA ARG A 38 14.59 -18.78 -1.21
C ARG A 38 14.96 -18.30 0.20
N TRP A 39 15.10 -16.99 0.40
CA TRP A 39 15.38 -16.40 1.71
C TRP A 39 14.23 -16.59 2.71
N VAL A 40 12.98 -16.41 2.28
CA VAL A 40 11.79 -16.72 3.09
C VAL A 40 11.85 -18.17 3.56
N GLY A 41 12.11 -19.11 2.64
CA GLY A 41 12.23 -20.52 2.96
C GLY A 41 13.33 -20.82 3.99
N ALA A 42 14.50 -20.19 3.84
CA ALA A 42 15.60 -20.35 4.77
C ALA A 42 15.27 -19.83 6.18
N ILE A 43 14.61 -18.66 6.28
CA ILE A 43 14.19 -18.08 7.57
C ILE A 43 13.13 -18.95 8.23
N ARG A 44 12.10 -19.39 7.49
CA ARG A 44 11.07 -20.30 8.02
C ARG A 44 11.68 -21.59 8.53
N LYS A 45 12.63 -22.18 7.80
CA LYS A 45 13.31 -23.40 8.21
C LYS A 45 14.11 -23.20 9.51
N LYS A 46 14.85 -22.10 9.64
CA LYS A 46 15.60 -21.78 10.87
C LYS A 46 14.67 -21.54 12.06
N LEU A 47 13.60 -20.77 11.85
CA LEU A 47 12.62 -20.46 12.89
C LEU A 47 11.88 -21.71 13.35
N PHE A 48 11.46 -22.58 12.42
CA PHE A 48 10.85 -23.86 12.73
C PHE A 48 11.79 -24.73 13.58
N PHE A 49 13.05 -24.90 13.14
CA PHE A 49 14.04 -25.67 13.88
C PHE A 49 14.24 -25.13 15.30
N HIS A 50 14.36 -23.81 15.46
CA HIS A 50 14.50 -23.17 16.76
C HIS A 50 13.30 -23.44 17.68
N ILE A 51 12.07 -23.29 17.16
CA ILE A 51 10.84 -23.57 17.91
C ILE A 51 10.77 -25.04 18.33
N SER A 52 11.20 -25.97 17.46
CA SER A 52 11.23 -27.41 17.77
C SER A 52 12.24 -27.79 18.87
N CYS A 53 13.25 -26.95 19.13
CA CYS A 53 14.24 -27.16 20.19
C CYS A 53 13.89 -26.46 21.51
N LEU A 54 12.75 -25.77 21.60
CA LEU A 54 12.30 -25.14 22.84
C LEU A 54 11.76 -26.18 23.83
N SER A 55 11.94 -25.92 25.13
CA SER A 55 11.35 -26.77 26.17
C SER A 55 9.83 -26.68 26.19
N LEU A 56 9.18 -27.75 26.62
CA LEU A 56 7.71 -27.86 26.65
C LEU A 56 7.08 -26.68 27.40
N GLN A 57 7.67 -26.27 28.53
CA GLN A 57 7.22 -25.12 29.31
C GLN A 57 7.22 -23.80 28.52
N LYS A 58 8.22 -23.59 27.63
CA LYS A 58 8.30 -22.39 26.79
C LYS A 58 7.32 -22.43 25.62
N ILE A 59 7.06 -23.62 25.08
CA ILE A 59 6.06 -23.82 24.03
C ILE A 59 4.65 -23.58 24.58
N GLU A 60 4.34 -24.14 25.75
CA GLU A 60 3.05 -24.02 26.44
C GLU A 60 2.79 -22.63 27.01
N ALA A 61 3.83 -21.81 27.23
CA ALA A 61 3.69 -20.42 27.63
C ALA A 61 2.95 -19.55 26.60
N ARG A 62 2.70 -20.06 25.39
CA ARG A 62 1.99 -19.36 24.31
C ARG A 62 1.02 -20.29 23.61
N ALA A 63 -0.05 -19.73 23.04
CA ALA A 63 -1.03 -20.51 22.29
C ALA A 63 -0.41 -21.09 21.01
N ALA A 64 -0.77 -22.34 20.66
CA ALA A 64 -0.30 -22.99 19.42
C ALA A 64 -0.55 -22.14 18.16
N GLY A 65 -1.68 -21.41 18.13
CA GLY A 65 -1.99 -20.47 17.05
C GLY A 65 -0.99 -19.32 16.90
N GLU A 66 -0.40 -18.83 18.00
CA GLU A 66 0.59 -17.74 17.96
C GLU A 66 1.89 -18.21 17.27
N TRP A 67 2.32 -19.45 17.52
CA TRP A 67 3.50 -20.03 16.87
C TRP A 67 3.29 -20.18 15.35
N ILE A 68 2.10 -20.61 14.92
CA ILE A 68 1.74 -20.72 13.51
C ILE A 68 1.73 -19.34 12.83
N THR A 69 1.17 -18.31 13.50
CA THR A 69 1.18 -16.93 12.99
C THR A 69 2.60 -16.38 12.87
N ARG A 70 3.46 -16.65 13.85
CA ARG A 70 4.88 -16.23 13.82
C ARG A 70 5.64 -16.89 12.66
N LEU A 71 5.45 -18.19 12.46
CA LEU A 71 6.14 -18.95 11.40
C LEU A 71 5.68 -18.52 9.99
N ASN A 72 4.40 -18.26 9.82
CA ASN A 72 3.84 -17.95 8.50
C ASN A 72 3.74 -16.45 8.24
N SER A 73 2.88 -15.76 8.98
CA SER A 73 2.53 -14.35 8.74
C SER A 73 3.64 -13.40 9.14
N ASP A 74 4.27 -13.59 10.30
CA ASP A 74 5.32 -12.66 10.73
C ASP A 74 6.59 -12.79 9.91
N VAL A 75 6.97 -14.01 9.50
CA VAL A 75 8.07 -14.20 8.54
C VAL A 75 7.72 -13.57 7.19
N GLN A 76 6.49 -13.73 6.70
CA GLN A 76 6.08 -13.11 5.45
C GLN A 76 6.10 -11.57 5.54
N VAL A 77 5.64 -10.99 6.65
CA VAL A 77 5.69 -9.55 6.90
C VAL A 77 7.13 -9.04 7.09
N ALA A 78 7.98 -9.78 7.81
CA ALA A 78 9.38 -9.45 7.99
C ALA A 78 10.13 -9.42 6.66
N VAL A 79 9.90 -10.45 5.85
CA VAL A 79 10.50 -10.58 4.53
C VAL A 79 9.78 -9.74 3.49
N ALA A 80 8.62 -9.14 3.77
CA ALA A 80 7.97 -8.17 2.87
C ALA A 80 8.81 -6.88 2.65
N LEU A 81 9.85 -6.63 3.47
CA LEU A 81 10.91 -5.66 3.13
C LEU A 81 11.66 -6.03 1.85
N LEU A 82 11.74 -7.34 1.58
CA LEU A 82 12.42 -7.96 0.45
C LEU A 82 11.40 -8.42 -0.62
N ASP A 83 10.24 -8.96 -0.24
CA ASP A 83 9.31 -9.74 -1.10
C ASP A 83 8.45 -8.86 -2.01
N GLN A 84 7.98 -7.73 -1.51
CA GLN A 84 7.38 -6.71 -2.35
C GLN A 84 8.52 -5.80 -2.81
N PRO A 85 8.99 -5.95 -4.03
CA PRO A 85 10.40 -5.75 -4.26
C PRO A 85 10.69 -4.26 -4.13
N LEU A 86 11.59 -3.94 -3.20
CA LEU A 86 12.12 -2.60 -2.96
C LEU A 86 11.19 -1.57 -2.28
N HIS A 87 10.57 -1.78 -1.10
CA HIS A 87 10.06 -0.60 -0.36
C HIS A 87 11.15 0.45 -0.10
N LEU A 88 12.37 -0.01 0.19
CA LEU A 88 13.53 0.85 0.37
C LEU A 88 13.95 1.53 -0.95
N PRO A 89 14.29 0.81 -2.04
CA PRO A 89 14.62 1.53 -3.28
C PRO A 89 13.45 2.20 -4.00
N HIS A 90 12.19 1.80 -3.84
CA HIS A 90 11.06 2.64 -4.24
C HIS A 90 11.01 3.92 -3.40
N ALA A 91 11.32 3.87 -2.10
CA ALA A 91 11.47 5.09 -1.31
C ALA A 91 12.64 5.93 -1.82
N VAL A 92 13.80 5.33 -2.12
CA VAL A 92 14.96 6.04 -2.69
C VAL A 92 14.63 6.65 -4.06
N VAL A 93 14.06 5.87 -4.99
CA VAL A 93 13.61 6.34 -6.30
C VAL A 93 12.57 7.44 -6.16
N SER A 94 11.63 7.31 -5.22
CA SER A 94 10.64 8.35 -4.97
C SER A 94 11.28 9.63 -4.45
N ILE A 95 12.24 9.52 -3.51
CA ILE A 95 12.99 10.68 -2.99
C ILE A 95 13.77 11.35 -4.12
N VAL A 96 14.51 10.57 -4.91
CA VAL A 96 15.26 11.07 -6.06
C VAL A 96 14.33 11.74 -7.06
N ASN A 97 13.20 11.13 -7.42
CA ASN A 97 12.22 11.74 -8.32
C ASN A 97 11.65 13.03 -7.75
N VAL A 98 11.25 13.05 -6.47
CA VAL A 98 10.72 14.26 -5.82
C VAL A 98 11.77 15.37 -5.84
N CYS A 99 13.03 15.07 -5.49
CA CYS A 99 14.12 16.05 -5.52
C CYS A 99 14.38 16.56 -6.95
N VAL A 100 14.59 15.66 -7.92
CA VAL A 100 14.90 16.01 -9.31
C VAL A 100 13.76 16.80 -9.93
N THR A 101 12.51 16.33 -9.81
CA THR A 101 11.35 17.05 -10.36
C THR A 101 11.12 18.39 -9.67
N SER A 102 11.35 18.51 -8.36
CA SER A 102 11.24 19.80 -7.66
C SER A 102 12.31 20.78 -8.11
N VAL A 103 13.56 20.32 -8.30
CA VAL A 103 14.64 21.16 -8.84
C VAL A 103 14.32 21.61 -10.25
N ILE A 104 13.88 20.71 -11.13
CA ILE A 104 13.51 21.06 -12.51
C ILE A 104 12.37 22.08 -12.51
N LEU A 105 11.30 21.86 -11.74
CA LEU A 105 10.16 22.78 -11.68
C LEU A 105 10.55 24.15 -11.11
N ALA A 106 11.42 24.20 -10.09
CA ALA A 106 11.92 25.43 -9.52
C ALA A 106 12.80 26.22 -10.51
N LEU A 107 13.56 25.52 -11.36
CA LEU A 107 14.38 26.14 -12.42
C LEU A 107 13.54 26.66 -13.58
N VAL A 108 12.38 26.04 -13.88
CA VAL A 108 11.47 26.51 -14.94
C VAL A 108 10.79 27.80 -14.53
N ASP A 109 10.06 27.81 -13.41
CA ASP A 109 9.44 29.01 -12.85
C ASP A 109 9.14 28.80 -11.35
N PRO A 110 9.82 29.52 -10.44
CA PRO A 110 9.58 29.42 -9.01
C PRO A 110 8.14 29.75 -8.58
N LYS A 111 7.44 30.65 -9.28
CA LYS A 111 6.06 31.02 -8.96
C LYS A 111 5.10 29.89 -9.33
N LEU A 112 5.31 29.28 -10.50
CA LEU A 112 4.52 28.13 -10.94
C LEU A 112 4.78 26.91 -10.05
N PHE A 113 6.03 26.70 -9.61
CA PHE A 113 6.37 25.68 -8.61
C PHE A 113 5.65 25.91 -7.27
N GLY A 114 5.63 27.15 -6.77
CA GLY A 114 4.89 27.51 -5.55
C GLY A 114 3.40 27.19 -5.66
N LEU A 115 2.78 27.49 -6.80
CA LEU A 115 1.39 27.11 -7.08
C LEU A 115 1.20 25.58 -7.09
N ILE A 116 2.10 24.84 -7.73
CA ILE A 116 2.05 23.37 -7.75
C ILE A 116 2.08 22.83 -6.32
N MET A 117 3.01 23.30 -5.49
CA MET A 117 3.11 22.88 -4.09
C MET A 117 1.89 23.24 -3.26
N LEU A 118 1.27 24.40 -3.52
CA LEU A 118 0.03 24.82 -2.88
C LEU A 118 -1.13 23.84 -3.10
N PHE A 119 -1.16 23.10 -4.21
CA PHE A 119 -2.17 22.06 -4.46
C PHE A 119 -1.72 20.65 -4.08
N VAL A 120 -0.44 20.33 -4.30
CA VAL A 120 0.13 19.01 -4.00
C VAL A 120 0.12 18.75 -2.49
N ILE A 121 0.48 19.74 -1.66
CA ILE A 121 0.55 19.59 -0.21
C ILE A 121 -0.85 19.29 0.40
N PRO A 122 -1.91 20.08 0.13
CA PRO A 122 -3.26 19.76 0.61
C PRO A 122 -3.77 18.42 0.09
N HIS A 123 -3.50 18.08 -1.17
CA HIS A 123 -3.88 16.77 -1.71
C HIS A 123 -3.24 15.62 -0.91
N MET A 124 -1.94 15.74 -0.57
CA MET A 124 -1.26 14.75 0.28
C MET A 124 -1.80 14.74 1.71
N LEU A 125 -2.05 15.90 2.32
CA LEU A 125 -2.59 15.99 3.68
C LEU A 125 -3.99 15.40 3.79
N ILE A 126 -4.87 15.70 2.83
CA ILE A 126 -6.23 15.15 2.78
C ILE A 126 -6.15 13.63 2.59
N SER A 127 -5.30 13.16 1.67
CA SER A 127 -5.07 11.72 1.50
C SER A 127 -4.61 11.08 2.81
N GLN A 128 -3.63 11.64 3.52
CA GLN A 128 -3.10 11.03 4.72
C GLN A 128 -4.05 11.10 5.92
N LEU A 129 -4.65 12.26 6.19
CA LEU A 129 -5.47 12.50 7.38
C LEU A 129 -6.82 11.79 7.31
N PHE A 130 -7.48 11.81 6.14
CA PHE A 130 -8.77 11.16 5.98
C PHE A 130 -8.61 9.65 5.84
N VAL A 131 -7.65 9.18 5.04
CA VAL A 131 -7.50 7.76 4.73
C VAL A 131 -6.85 7.01 5.89
N ALA A 132 -5.64 7.38 6.31
CA ALA A 132 -4.84 6.48 7.13
C ALA A 132 -5.39 6.33 8.56
N ARG A 133 -5.80 7.42 9.21
CA ARG A 133 -6.23 7.35 10.63
C ARG A 133 -7.69 6.91 10.80
N SER A 134 -8.60 7.39 9.95
CA SER A 134 -10.02 7.08 10.11
C SER A 134 -10.37 5.69 9.57
N MET A 135 -9.75 5.25 8.47
CA MET A 135 -10.01 3.94 7.88
C MET A 135 -9.54 2.80 8.76
N THR A 136 -8.38 2.92 9.43
CA THR A 136 -7.86 1.81 10.25
C THR A 136 -8.84 1.46 11.37
N LYS A 137 -9.36 2.46 12.09
CA LYS A 137 -10.35 2.24 13.16
C LYS A 137 -11.64 1.59 12.62
N LEU A 138 -12.18 2.13 11.52
CA LEU A 138 -13.39 1.60 10.89
C LEU A 138 -13.17 0.18 10.36
N ALA A 139 -11.99 -0.12 9.82
CA ALA A 139 -11.64 -1.46 9.34
C ALA A 139 -11.56 -2.46 10.50
N THR A 140 -10.98 -2.07 11.64
CA THR A 140 -10.98 -2.90 12.85
C THR A 140 -12.41 -3.19 13.33
N GLU A 141 -13.28 -2.18 13.40
CA GLU A 141 -14.68 -2.38 13.80
C GLU A 141 -15.44 -3.32 12.85
N VAL A 142 -15.17 -3.24 11.55
CA VAL A 142 -15.74 -4.16 10.55
C VAL A 142 -15.19 -5.58 10.74
N GLN A 143 -13.90 -5.72 11.01
CA GLN A 143 -13.27 -7.02 11.22
C GLN A 143 -13.80 -7.72 12.48
N GLU A 144 -13.97 -6.99 13.58
CA GLU A 144 -14.61 -7.49 14.81
C GLU A 144 -16.06 -7.93 14.55
N ALA A 145 -16.86 -7.12 13.86
CA ALA A 145 -18.23 -7.46 13.50
C ALA A 145 -18.30 -8.69 12.57
N THR A 146 -17.31 -8.85 11.68
CA THR A 146 -17.20 -10.00 10.77
C THR A 146 -16.90 -11.27 11.56
N ALA A 147 -15.97 -11.21 12.51
CA ALA A 147 -15.64 -12.34 13.38
C ALA A 147 -16.84 -12.78 14.23
N LYS A 148 -17.58 -11.81 14.80
CA LYS A 148 -18.82 -12.09 15.56
C LYS A 148 -19.89 -12.76 14.68
N ASN A 149 -20.19 -12.17 13.53
CA ASN A 149 -21.17 -12.74 12.59
C ASN A 149 -20.79 -14.15 12.12
N ALA A 150 -19.49 -14.41 11.88
CA ALA A 150 -19.00 -15.74 11.53
C ALA A 150 -19.17 -16.75 12.69
N ALA A 151 -18.95 -16.33 13.94
CA ALA A 151 -19.18 -17.17 15.11
C ALA A 151 -20.66 -17.55 15.27
N ASP A 152 -21.57 -16.58 15.11
CA ASP A 152 -23.01 -16.81 15.20
C ASP A 152 -23.53 -17.71 14.07
N MET A 153 -23.00 -17.54 12.86
CA MET A 153 -23.27 -18.44 11.74
C MET A 153 -22.78 -19.86 12.02
N ASN A 154 -21.60 -20.01 12.62
CA ASN A 154 -21.06 -21.32 12.95
C ASN A 154 -21.90 -22.02 14.03
N ALA A 155 -22.40 -21.27 15.02
CA ALA A 155 -23.32 -21.78 16.02
C ALA A 155 -24.63 -22.29 15.40
N LEU A 156 -25.19 -21.57 14.40
CA LEU A 156 -26.36 -22.03 13.65
C LEU A 156 -26.15 -23.39 12.98
N VAL A 157 -24.97 -23.63 12.40
CA VAL A 157 -24.66 -24.87 11.69
C VAL A 157 -24.35 -26.01 12.65
N ILE A 158 -23.48 -25.77 13.65
CA ILE A 158 -23.03 -26.81 14.58
C ILE A 158 -24.14 -27.21 15.54
N CYS A 159 -24.97 -26.26 15.99
CA CYS A 159 -26.04 -26.52 16.96
C CYS A 159 -27.40 -26.81 16.29
N ALA A 160 -27.45 -27.03 14.97
CA ALA A 160 -28.71 -27.17 14.23
C ALA A 160 -29.62 -28.28 14.81
N ASP A 161 -29.07 -29.46 15.07
CA ASP A 161 -29.80 -30.60 15.61
C ASP A 161 -30.32 -30.33 17.03
N MET A 162 -29.49 -29.74 17.88
CA MET A 162 -29.89 -29.34 19.24
C MET A 162 -30.97 -28.25 19.20
N ALA A 163 -30.83 -27.26 18.32
CA ALA A 163 -31.82 -26.21 18.16
C ALA A 163 -33.17 -26.77 17.67
N MET A 164 -33.17 -27.84 16.87
CA MET A 164 -34.38 -28.54 16.46
C MET A 164 -35.01 -29.32 17.62
N LEU A 165 -34.19 -30.03 18.41
CA LEU A 165 -34.63 -30.81 19.56
C LEU A 165 -35.30 -29.93 20.64
N TYR A 166 -34.75 -28.73 20.88
CA TYR A 166 -35.22 -27.78 21.89
C TYR A 166 -36.16 -26.68 21.33
N ASN A 167 -36.57 -26.76 20.06
CA ASN A 167 -37.38 -25.74 19.38
C ASN A 167 -36.82 -24.30 19.51
N ALA A 168 -35.48 -24.19 19.50
CA ALA A 168 -34.73 -22.96 19.71
C ALA A 168 -34.21 -22.33 18.41
N GLN A 169 -34.61 -22.81 17.22
CA GLN A 169 -34.10 -22.28 15.95
C GLN A 169 -34.37 -20.77 15.81
N GLY A 170 -35.55 -20.31 16.23
CA GLY A 170 -35.90 -18.88 16.20
C GLY A 170 -35.00 -18.02 17.08
N PHE A 171 -34.48 -18.57 18.19
CA PHE A 171 -33.51 -17.86 19.05
C PHE A 171 -32.17 -17.69 18.34
N LEU A 172 -31.62 -18.77 17.76
CA LEU A 172 -30.36 -18.70 17.02
C LEU A 172 -30.47 -17.79 15.79
N LEU A 173 -31.58 -17.90 15.05
CA LEU A 173 -31.81 -17.10 13.85
C LEU A 173 -31.87 -15.60 14.17
N ARG A 174 -32.55 -15.22 15.27
CA ARG A 174 -32.57 -13.82 15.75
C ARG A 174 -31.19 -13.32 16.15
N HIS A 175 -30.38 -14.16 16.79
CA HIS A 175 -29.03 -13.75 17.19
C HIS A 175 -28.13 -13.49 15.98
N PHE A 176 -28.18 -14.38 14.99
CA PHE A 176 -27.48 -14.20 13.71
C PHE A 176 -27.99 -12.99 12.92
N GLU A 177 -29.31 -12.76 12.89
CA GLU A 177 -29.89 -11.58 12.24
C GLU A 177 -29.38 -10.28 12.88
N GLN A 178 -29.28 -10.25 14.22
CA GLN A 178 -28.74 -9.09 14.95
C GLN A 178 -27.27 -8.83 14.60
N SER A 179 -26.40 -9.84 14.60
CA SER A 179 -24.99 -9.65 14.24
C SER A 179 -24.79 -9.31 12.76
N SER A 180 -25.64 -9.85 11.88
CA SER A 180 -25.66 -9.49 10.45
C SER A 180 -26.06 -8.03 10.23
N LEU A 181 -27.06 -7.51 10.97
CA LEU A 181 -27.44 -6.10 10.94
C LEU A 181 -26.35 -5.18 11.50
N GLU A 182 -25.67 -5.58 12.57
CA GLU A 182 -24.51 -4.86 13.11
C GLU A 182 -23.38 -4.78 12.08
N LEU A 183 -23.04 -5.92 11.45
CA LEU A 183 -22.04 -5.99 10.39
C LEU A 183 -22.42 -5.09 9.21
N LYS A 184 -23.67 -5.15 8.74
CA LYS A 184 -24.19 -4.24 7.70
C LYS A 184 -24.00 -2.78 8.08
N LYS A 185 -24.33 -2.39 9.32
CA LYS A 185 -24.19 -1.00 9.79
C LYS A 185 -22.72 -0.56 9.83
N ARG A 186 -21.80 -1.42 10.24
CA ARG A 186 -20.35 -1.12 10.23
C ARG A 186 -19.82 -1.01 8.80
N ASN A 187 -20.22 -1.93 7.92
CA ASN A 187 -19.88 -1.90 6.49
C ASN A 187 -20.40 -0.63 5.81
N MET A 188 -21.66 -0.25 6.03
CA MET A 188 -22.20 0.98 5.47
C MET A 188 -21.41 2.22 5.93
N ARG A 189 -20.97 2.26 7.20
CA ARG A 189 -20.17 3.36 7.73
C ARG A 189 -18.81 3.49 7.04
N ILE A 190 -18.08 2.38 6.88
CA ILE A 190 -16.79 2.39 6.20
C ILE A 190 -16.95 2.71 4.70
N HIS A 191 -17.98 2.17 4.04
CA HIS A 191 -18.24 2.44 2.62
C HIS A 191 -18.66 3.87 2.36
N HIS A 192 -19.50 4.46 3.22
CA HIS A 192 -19.87 5.87 3.12
C HIS A 192 -18.64 6.77 3.26
N ARG A 193 -17.76 6.48 4.22
CA ARG A 193 -16.51 7.22 4.40
C ARG A 193 -15.57 7.06 3.20
N ARG A 194 -15.44 5.85 2.64
CA ARG A 194 -14.71 5.60 1.38
C ARG A 194 -15.30 6.37 0.20
N ALA A 195 -16.62 6.46 0.09
CA ALA A 195 -17.28 7.21 -0.97
C ALA A 195 -16.97 8.71 -0.88
N MET A 196 -17.02 9.30 0.32
CA MET A 196 -16.60 10.69 0.55
C MET A 196 -15.14 10.92 0.16
N GLU A 197 -14.24 9.99 0.51
CA GLU A 197 -12.84 10.06 0.15
C GLU A 197 -12.60 9.99 -1.36
N ASN A 198 -13.31 9.09 -2.05
CA ASN A 198 -13.25 8.96 -3.50
C ASN A 198 -13.81 10.18 -4.22
N GLY A 199 -14.71 10.94 -3.59
CA GLY A 199 -15.18 12.23 -4.11
C GLY A 199 -14.18 13.38 -3.87
N LEU A 200 -13.57 13.44 -2.68
CA LEU A 200 -12.73 14.57 -2.28
C LEU A 200 -11.32 14.56 -2.90
N LYS A 201 -10.68 13.39 -3.01
CA LYS A 201 -9.31 13.28 -3.55
C LYS A 201 -9.22 13.78 -5.00
N PRO A 202 -10.09 13.34 -5.94
CA PRO A 202 -10.05 13.82 -7.32
C PRO A 202 -10.31 15.32 -7.43
N LEU A 203 -11.15 15.90 -6.56
CA LEU A 203 -11.46 17.32 -6.58
C LEU A 203 -10.19 18.17 -6.40
N THR A 204 -9.35 17.82 -5.43
CA THR A 204 -8.07 18.51 -5.20
C THR A 204 -7.04 18.24 -6.30
N GLY A 205 -7.02 17.02 -6.83
CA GLY A 205 -6.18 16.64 -7.97
C GLY A 205 -6.54 17.37 -9.27
N MET A 206 -7.82 17.46 -9.60
CA MET A 206 -8.34 18.18 -10.77
C MET A 206 -8.24 19.69 -10.59
N GLY A 207 -8.52 20.21 -9.39
CA GLY A 207 -8.38 21.64 -9.09
C GLY A 207 -6.95 22.14 -9.33
N GLY A 208 -5.95 21.41 -8.85
CA GLY A 208 -4.55 21.75 -9.12
C GLY A 208 -4.15 21.62 -10.60
N PHE A 209 -4.74 20.67 -11.33
CA PHE A 209 -4.51 20.54 -12.78
C PHE A 209 -5.09 21.75 -13.52
N LEU A 210 -6.33 22.12 -13.21
CA LEU A 210 -7.02 23.25 -13.82
C LEU A 210 -6.31 24.58 -13.52
N ALA A 211 -5.84 24.77 -12.27
CA ALA A 211 -5.10 25.96 -11.88
C ALA A 211 -3.81 26.12 -12.70
N ILE A 212 -3.06 25.03 -12.89
CA ILE A 212 -1.84 25.02 -13.72
C ILE A 212 -2.20 25.28 -15.19
N LEU A 213 -3.30 24.72 -15.69
CA LEU A 213 -3.74 24.94 -17.06
C LEU A 213 -4.11 26.40 -17.32
N LEU A 214 -4.83 27.05 -16.39
CA LEU A 214 -5.25 28.44 -16.52
C LEU A 214 -4.06 29.41 -16.42
N ILE A 215 -3.20 29.23 -15.41
CA ILE A 215 -2.06 30.12 -15.17
C ILE A 215 -0.91 29.83 -16.14
N GLY A 216 -0.58 28.55 -16.35
CA GLY A 216 0.42 28.14 -17.31
C GLY A 216 -0.01 28.41 -18.76
N GLY A 217 -1.31 28.32 -19.05
CA GLY A 217 -1.89 28.70 -20.34
C GLY A 217 -1.78 30.19 -20.61
N SER A 218 -2.05 31.05 -19.63
CA SER A 218 -1.89 32.50 -19.79
C SER A 218 -0.42 32.92 -19.95
N LEU A 219 0.51 32.24 -19.26
CA LEU A 219 1.95 32.42 -19.47
C LEU A 219 2.39 31.98 -20.87
N ALA A 220 1.75 30.93 -21.41
CA ALA A 220 2.04 30.45 -22.75
C ALA A 220 1.53 31.40 -23.84
N THR A 221 0.32 31.96 -23.67
CA THR A 221 -0.21 32.97 -24.60
C THR A 221 0.55 34.29 -24.52
N ALA A 222 1.12 34.63 -23.36
CA ALA A 222 2.01 35.78 -23.19
C ALA A 222 3.42 35.58 -23.78
N GLY A 223 3.74 34.40 -24.33
CA GLY A 223 5.05 34.08 -24.89
C GLY A 223 6.17 33.89 -23.85
N ILE A 224 5.83 33.87 -22.56
CA ILE A 224 6.78 33.66 -21.45
C ILE A 224 7.19 32.18 -21.38
N MET A 225 6.28 31.28 -21.75
CA MET A 225 6.47 29.84 -21.74
C MET A 225 6.03 29.22 -23.07
N THR A 226 6.72 28.19 -23.53
CA THR A 226 6.30 27.41 -24.71
C THR A 226 5.21 26.40 -24.35
N PHE A 227 4.42 25.98 -25.34
CA PHE A 227 3.45 24.89 -25.15
C PHE A 227 4.11 23.60 -24.65
N GLY A 228 5.31 23.28 -25.14
CA GLY A 228 6.08 22.11 -24.69
C GLY A 228 6.46 22.19 -23.22
N GLN A 229 6.87 23.36 -22.73
CA GLN A 229 7.16 23.58 -21.31
C GLN A 229 5.90 23.44 -20.43
N LEU A 230 4.75 23.96 -20.89
CA LEU A 230 3.47 23.77 -20.17
C LEU A 230 3.13 22.28 -20.01
N VAL A 231 3.23 21.52 -21.10
CA VAL A 231 2.99 20.08 -21.11
C VAL A 231 3.98 19.35 -20.19
N ALA A 232 5.26 19.73 -20.22
CA ALA A 232 6.28 19.19 -19.33
C ALA A 232 5.97 19.46 -17.85
N VAL A 233 5.57 20.69 -17.49
CA VAL A 233 5.18 21.05 -16.12
C VAL A 233 4.01 20.20 -15.63
N ILE A 234 2.99 20.02 -16.46
CA ILE A 234 1.83 19.17 -16.13
C ILE A 234 2.26 17.71 -15.87
N GLN A 235 3.18 17.19 -16.70
CA GLN A 235 3.73 15.85 -16.51
C GLN A 235 4.57 15.73 -15.24
N TYR A 236 5.48 16.68 -14.99
CA TYR A 236 6.30 16.69 -13.77
C TYR A 236 5.45 16.79 -12.51
N ARG A 237 4.40 17.61 -12.53
CA ARG A 237 3.43 17.70 -11.43
C ARG A 237 2.72 16.37 -11.16
N THR A 238 2.35 15.65 -12.22
CA THR A 238 1.73 14.32 -12.10
C THR A 238 2.74 13.30 -11.56
N GLY A 239 3.98 13.30 -12.06
CA GLY A 239 5.07 12.46 -11.56
C GLY A 239 5.42 12.74 -10.09
N LEU A 240 5.38 14.01 -9.67
CA LEU A 240 5.59 14.43 -8.28
C LEU A 240 4.52 13.84 -7.36
N LEU A 241 3.24 13.91 -7.75
CA LEU A 241 2.12 13.32 -6.99
C LEU A 241 2.30 11.80 -6.82
N VAL A 242 2.61 11.10 -7.91
CA VAL A 242 2.84 9.65 -7.90
C VAL A 242 4.02 9.30 -6.99
N SER A 243 5.14 10.01 -7.12
CA SER A 243 6.35 9.74 -6.34
C SER A 243 6.14 10.01 -4.85
N MET A 244 5.40 11.06 -4.49
CA MET A 244 5.04 11.33 -3.09
C MET A 244 4.13 10.23 -2.50
N MET A 245 3.14 9.76 -3.27
CA MET A 245 2.29 8.64 -2.83
C MET A 245 3.09 7.35 -2.67
N MET A 246 3.98 7.06 -3.61
CA MET A 246 4.85 5.90 -3.57
C MET A 246 5.77 5.94 -2.34
N LEU A 247 6.35 7.11 -2.03
CA LEU A 247 7.14 7.32 -0.81
C LEU A 247 6.31 7.08 0.46
N ALA A 248 5.10 7.65 0.55
CA ALA A 248 4.24 7.47 1.71
C ALA A 248 3.89 6.00 1.97
N ASN A 249 3.53 5.26 0.93
CA ASN A 249 3.24 3.84 1.01
C ASN A 249 4.48 3.02 1.40
N SER A 250 5.64 3.31 0.81
CA SER A 250 6.90 2.66 1.19
C SER A 250 7.21 2.85 2.67
N LEU A 251 7.01 4.05 3.23
CA LEU A 251 7.24 4.30 4.66
C LEU A 251 6.30 3.50 5.56
N ILE A 252 5.01 3.39 5.20
CA ILE A 252 4.04 2.55 5.93
C ILE A 252 4.50 1.09 5.90
N ASN A 253 4.88 0.59 4.73
CA ASN A 253 5.24 -0.80 4.59
C ASN A 253 6.57 -1.14 5.28
N ILE A 254 7.56 -0.23 5.26
CA ILE A 254 8.80 -0.38 6.04
C ILE A 254 8.48 -0.51 7.53
N LYS A 255 7.60 0.34 8.07
CA LYS A 255 7.20 0.27 9.49
C LYS A 255 6.51 -1.05 9.82
N THR A 256 5.59 -1.51 8.98
CA THR A 256 4.89 -2.79 9.15
C THR A 256 5.86 -3.95 9.13
N ALA A 257 6.82 -3.93 8.21
CA ALA A 257 7.75 -5.01 8.06
C ALA A 257 8.82 -5.04 9.17
N LEU A 258 9.27 -3.88 9.68
CA LEU A 258 10.08 -3.79 10.90
C LEU A 258 9.38 -4.44 12.11
N ALA A 259 8.06 -4.30 12.24
CA ALA A 259 7.31 -4.97 13.30
C ALA A 259 7.33 -6.50 13.15
N GLY A 260 7.26 -7.02 11.90
CA GLY A 260 7.44 -8.44 11.61
C GLY A 260 8.84 -8.93 11.95
N VAL A 261 9.88 -8.20 11.54
CA VAL A 261 11.28 -8.50 11.87
C VAL A 261 11.47 -8.59 13.38
N LYS A 262 10.93 -7.61 14.13
CA LYS A 262 10.99 -7.61 15.59
C LYS A 262 10.37 -8.88 16.17
N ARG A 263 9.17 -9.29 15.74
CA ARG A 263 8.51 -10.50 16.25
C ARG A 263 9.29 -11.78 15.92
N VAL A 264 9.85 -11.90 14.71
CA VAL A 264 10.71 -13.03 14.34
C VAL A 264 11.98 -13.05 15.21
N ASN A 265 12.61 -11.89 15.42
CA ASN A 265 13.80 -11.75 16.25
C ASN A 265 13.52 -12.10 17.72
N ASP A 266 12.44 -11.57 18.29
CA ASP A 266 11.98 -11.88 19.65
C ASP A 266 11.77 -13.39 19.83
N THR A 267 11.36 -14.09 18.77
CA THR A 267 11.17 -15.55 18.80
C THR A 267 12.50 -16.29 18.81
N MET A 268 13.47 -15.84 18.01
CA MET A 268 14.81 -16.44 17.93
C MET A 268 15.68 -16.17 19.17
N HIS A 269 15.34 -15.16 19.98
CA HIS A 269 16.03 -14.85 21.23
C HIS A 269 15.54 -15.68 22.43
N ILE A 270 14.52 -16.52 22.26
CA ILE A 270 14.08 -17.41 23.32
C ILE A 270 15.20 -18.44 23.55
N THR A 271 15.71 -18.53 24.77
CA THR A 271 16.84 -19.42 25.07
C THR A 271 16.47 -20.88 24.80
N MET A 272 17.32 -21.60 24.07
CA MET A 272 17.22 -23.05 23.95
C MET A 272 17.72 -23.68 25.25
N GLU A 273 17.09 -24.76 25.70
CA GLU A 273 17.73 -25.63 26.68
C GLU A 273 18.73 -26.51 25.92
N GLY A 274 19.99 -26.51 26.38
CA GLY A 274 21.04 -27.38 25.87
C GLY A 274 21.00 -28.74 26.54
#